data_AF-A0A9P8TI33-F1
#
_entry.id   AF-A0A9P8TI33-F1
#
_cell.length_a   1.000
_cell.length_b   1.000
_cell.length_c   1.000
_cell.angle_alpha   90.00
_cell.angle_beta   90.00
_cell.angle_gamma   90.00
#
_symmetry.space_group_name_H-M   'P 1'
#
loop_
_entity.id
_entity.type
_entity.pdbx_description
1 polymer ?
#
loop_
_entity_poly.entity_id
_entity_poly.type
_entity_poly.pdbx_seq_one_letter_code
_entity_poly.pdbx_strand_id
1 'polypeptide(L)'
;MAKRTNLRSKIAAKSQSNVNKSSIPTESVLTPDPKAFLHEYKETKKDKLLEKKNDFLNRLRKSNDESNISKSSLRRRKRKQRDALLPKMQDLLTTLEDEVQNNDENLNNEKTIADDDKIKAPKTHKSINIVDSKKYVDHQDKGFLKNLPSSRTKKGSKIIEIQEKKQFGEVLKNSQFKQSPFDALKNAIQNRIKNEL
;
A
#
# COMPACT_ATOMS: atom_id res chain seq x y z
N MET A 1 30.27 13.63 -1.03
CA MET A 1 30.32 12.21 -0.58
C MET A 1 29.83 12.12 0.86
N ALA A 2 28.78 11.34 1.12
CA ALA A 2 28.26 11.15 2.48
C ALA A 2 29.15 10.17 3.27
N LYS A 3 29.77 10.63 4.36
CA LYS A 3 30.62 9.80 5.23
C LYS A 3 29.76 8.76 5.94
N ARG A 4 30.14 7.47 5.86
CA ARG A 4 29.49 6.37 6.59
C ARG A 4 29.67 6.57 8.09
N THR A 5 28.56 6.65 8.82
CA THR A 5 28.55 6.80 10.28
C THR A 5 28.57 5.43 10.96
N ASN A 6 29.60 5.17 11.75
CA ASN A 6 29.77 3.93 12.50
C ASN A 6 28.87 3.91 13.74
N LEU A 7 28.57 2.72 14.27
CA LEU A 7 27.72 2.54 15.45
C LEU A 7 28.24 3.35 16.66
N ARG A 8 29.57 3.41 16.80
CA ARG A 8 30.25 4.17 17.87
C ARG A 8 29.97 5.68 17.79
N SER A 9 29.96 6.27 16.58
CA SER A 9 29.67 7.70 16.43
C SER A 9 28.19 8.03 16.66
N LYS A 10 27.28 7.10 16.37
CA LYS A 10 25.85 7.24 16.67
C LYS A 10 25.55 7.19 18.18
N ILE A 11 26.26 6.34 18.92
CA ILE A 11 26.09 6.24 20.38
C ILE A 11 26.63 7.52 21.06
N ALA A 12 27.79 8.02 20.64
CA ALA A 12 28.37 9.26 21.17
C ALA A 12 27.51 10.50 20.91
N ALA A 13 26.89 10.62 19.73
CA ALA A 13 25.98 11.73 19.45
C ALA A 13 24.71 11.69 20.32
N LYS A 14 24.23 10.49 20.65
CA LYS A 14 23.03 10.30 21.49
C LYS A 14 23.31 10.64 22.96
N SER A 15 24.49 10.31 23.49
CA SER A 15 24.86 10.69 24.86
C SER A 15 25.04 12.20 25.02
N GLN A 16 25.62 12.89 24.03
CA GLN A 16 25.80 14.34 24.08
C GLN A 16 24.48 15.13 23.98
N SER A 17 23.48 14.61 23.24
CA SER A 17 22.18 15.30 23.11
C SER A 17 21.36 15.37 24.41
N ASN A 18 21.67 14.54 25.41
CA ASN A 18 20.97 14.54 26.70
C ASN A 18 21.61 15.46 27.75
N VAL A 19 22.83 15.96 27.54
CA VAL A 19 23.54 16.79 28.53
C VAL A 19 23.03 18.24 28.53
N ASN A 20 22.45 18.72 27.42
CA ASN A 20 22.05 20.13 27.28
C ASN A 20 20.59 20.41 27.69
N LYS A 21 19.90 19.49 28.38
CA LYS A 21 18.50 19.67 28.82
C LYS A 21 18.29 19.68 30.34
N SER A 22 19.33 19.52 31.15
CA SER A 22 19.23 19.71 32.59
C SER A 22 19.78 21.08 32.97
N SER A 23 18.91 22.08 32.89
CA SER A 23 19.07 23.36 33.59
C SER A 23 19.10 23.13 35.10
N ILE A 24 20.14 23.67 35.75
CA ILE A 24 20.22 24.07 37.17
C ILE A 24 20.17 22.91 38.19
N PRO A 25 21.29 22.58 38.86
CA PRO A 25 21.24 21.73 40.05
C PRO A 25 20.79 22.61 41.21
N THR A 26 19.50 22.55 41.56
CA THR A 26 19.10 22.82 42.94
C THR A 26 19.71 21.71 43.78
N GLU A 27 20.64 22.07 44.67
CA GLU A 27 21.14 21.18 45.72
C GLU A 27 19.98 20.79 46.65
N SER A 28 19.21 19.78 46.24
CA SER A 28 18.42 19.01 47.19
C SER A 28 19.40 18.17 47.98
N VAL A 29 19.63 18.54 49.24
CA VAL A 29 20.26 17.70 50.25
C VAL A 29 19.42 16.43 50.36
N LEU A 30 19.76 15.41 49.56
CA LEU A 30 19.19 14.08 49.71
C LEU A 30 19.82 13.47 50.95
N THR A 31 18.98 13.18 51.94
CA THR A 31 19.35 12.34 53.08
C THR A 31 19.91 11.01 52.55
N PRO A 32 20.99 10.47 53.16
CA PRO A 32 21.57 9.21 52.70
C PRO A 32 20.50 8.11 52.81
N ASP A 33 20.00 7.67 51.66
CA ASP A 33 19.06 6.56 51.59
C ASP A 33 19.76 5.32 52.16
N PRO A 34 19.27 4.72 53.26
CA PRO A 34 19.91 3.56 53.89
C PRO A 34 19.97 2.34 52.95
N LYS A 35 19.29 2.37 51.80
CA LYS A 35 19.32 1.35 50.75
C LYS A 35 20.08 1.77 49.49
N ALA A 36 20.80 2.88 49.49
CA ALA A 36 21.53 3.36 48.30
C ALA A 36 22.53 2.34 47.71
N PHE A 37 23.05 1.43 48.54
CA PHE A 37 23.97 0.36 48.13
C PHE A 37 23.26 -0.98 47.86
N LEU A 38 21.97 -1.08 48.17
CA LEU A 38 21.18 -2.27 47.87
C LEU A 38 20.70 -2.18 46.43
N HIS A 39 21.26 -3.01 45.56
CA HIS A 39 20.87 -3.11 44.16
C HIS A 39 19.48 -3.78 44.04
N GLU A 40 18.45 -3.07 44.46
CA GLU A 40 17.07 -3.47 44.22
C GLU A 40 16.78 -3.29 42.72
N TYR A 41 16.38 -4.38 42.06
CA TYR A 41 15.88 -4.30 40.70
C TYR A 41 14.59 -3.46 40.74
N LYS A 42 14.67 -2.22 40.25
CA LYS A 42 13.55 -1.26 40.20
C LYS A 42 12.28 -1.81 39.56
N GLU A 43 12.42 -2.82 38.69
CA GLU A 43 11.33 -3.48 37.99
C GLU A 43 11.61 -4.97 37.88
N THR A 44 10.59 -5.80 38.12
CA THR A 44 10.71 -7.24 37.91
C THR A 44 10.75 -7.57 36.42
N LYS A 45 11.21 -8.78 36.07
CA LYS A 45 11.16 -9.28 34.67
C LYS A 45 9.73 -9.26 34.12
N LYS A 46 8.73 -9.51 34.98
CA LYS A 46 7.31 -9.49 34.63
C LYS A 46 6.87 -8.07 34.25
N ASP A 47 7.27 -7.08 35.04
CA ASP A 47 6.94 -5.67 34.79
C ASP A 47 7.57 -5.17 33.48
N LYS A 48 8.85 -5.50 33.24
CA LYS A 48 9.53 -5.18 31.96
C LYS A 48 8.85 -5.81 30.75
N LEU A 49 8.28 -7.00 30.91
CA LEU A 49 7.55 -7.66 29.83
C LEU A 49 6.21 -6.97 29.59
N LEU A 50 5.49 -6.62 30.66
CA LEU A 50 4.24 -5.86 30.58
C LEU A 50 4.46 -4.49 29.95
N GLU A 51 5.52 -3.77 30.34
CA GLU A 51 5.88 -2.48 29.76
C GLU A 51 6.19 -2.60 28.27
N LYS A 52 7.01 -3.59 27.85
CA LYS A 52 7.27 -3.85 26.43
C LYS A 52 6.00 -4.18 25.64
N LYS A 53 5.08 -4.95 26.22
CA LYS A 53 3.78 -5.26 25.61
C LYS A 53 2.93 -3.99 25.48
N ASN A 54 2.87 -3.18 26.53
CA ASN A 54 2.09 -1.94 26.53
C ASN A 54 2.66 -0.92 25.55
N ASP A 55 3.98 -0.77 25.47
CA ASP A 55 4.67 0.03 24.46
C ASP A 55 4.33 -0.42 23.04
N PHE A 56 4.30 -1.73 22.80
CA PHE A 56 3.90 -2.29 21.51
C PHE A 56 2.43 -1.97 21.18
N LEU A 57 1.51 -2.15 22.12
CA LEU A 57 0.10 -1.81 21.93
C LEU A 57 -0.11 -0.31 21.72
N ASN A 58 0.62 0.54 22.43
CA ASN A 58 0.58 1.98 22.28
C ASN A 58 1.12 2.41 20.90
N ARG A 59 2.18 1.77 20.41
CA ARG A 59 2.66 1.98 19.04
C ARG A 59 1.63 1.56 18.00
N LEU A 60 0.96 0.44 18.21
CA LEU A 60 -0.07 -0.08 17.31
C LEU A 60 -1.30 0.84 17.26
N ARG A 61 -1.78 1.30 18.43
CA ARG A 61 -2.92 2.24 18.54
C ARG A 61 -2.61 3.62 17.95
N LYS A 62 -1.36 4.07 18.06
CA LYS A 62 -0.91 5.35 17.48
C LYS A 62 -0.69 5.26 15.96
N SER A 63 -0.58 4.05 15.42
CA SER A 63 -0.40 3.80 13.99
C SER A 63 -1.65 3.20 13.34
N ASN A 64 -2.67 4.03 13.12
CA ASN A 64 -3.76 3.67 12.21
C ASN A 64 -3.35 3.67 10.73
N ASP A 65 -2.10 4.03 10.42
CA ASP A 65 -1.52 3.92 9.09
C ASP A 65 -0.87 2.54 8.88
N GLU A 66 -1.32 1.80 7.86
CA GLU A 66 -0.72 0.59 7.27
C GLU A 66 0.80 0.71 6.94
N SER A 67 1.40 1.88 7.12
CA SER A 67 2.77 2.22 6.75
C SER A 67 3.85 1.76 7.74
N ASN A 68 3.48 1.33 8.96
CA ASN A 68 4.44 0.95 10.00
C ASN A 68 4.82 -0.54 10.05
N ILE A 69 4.34 -1.35 9.10
CA ILE A 69 4.82 -2.73 8.97
C ILE A 69 6.26 -2.70 8.45
N SER A 70 7.18 -3.35 9.17
CA SER A 70 8.58 -3.42 8.72
C SER A 70 8.66 -4.05 7.33
N LYS A 71 9.61 -3.56 6.50
CA LYS A 71 9.81 -4.09 5.13
C LYS A 71 9.95 -5.61 5.10
N SER A 72 10.60 -6.21 6.10
CA SER A 72 10.76 -7.66 6.23
C SER A 72 9.42 -8.35 6.48
N SER A 73 8.59 -7.82 7.38
CA SER A 73 7.25 -8.35 7.66
C SER A 73 6.35 -8.27 6.42
N LEU A 74 6.36 -7.14 5.70
CA LEU A 74 5.58 -6.99 4.46
C LEU A 74 6.04 -7.97 3.38
N ARG A 75 7.36 -8.19 3.23
CA ARG A 75 7.90 -9.19 2.29
C ARG A 75 7.50 -10.61 2.65
N ARG A 76 7.47 -10.95 3.95
CA ARG A 76 7.03 -12.28 4.43
C ARG A 76 5.54 -12.50 4.17
N ARG A 77 4.70 -11.50 4.48
CA ARG A 77 3.25 -11.52 4.19
C ARG A 77 2.99 -11.73 2.69
N LYS A 78 3.66 -10.95 1.83
CA LYS A 78 3.53 -11.08 0.37
C LYS A 78 4.02 -12.44 -0.15
N ARG A 79 5.12 -12.98 0.40
CA ARG A 79 5.58 -14.34 0.07
C ARG A 79 4.52 -15.37 0.41
N LYS A 80 4.03 -15.39 1.65
CA LYS A 80 2.97 -16.32 2.08
C LYS A 80 1.71 -16.23 1.23
N GLN A 81 1.26 -15.01 0.90
CA GLN A 81 0.11 -14.81 0.02
C GLN A 81 0.35 -15.39 -1.38
N ARG A 82 1.52 -15.14 -1.98
CA ARG A 82 1.86 -15.76 -3.26
C ARG A 82 1.93 -17.28 -3.14
N ASP A 83 2.58 -17.81 -2.12
CA ASP A 83 2.74 -19.25 -1.91
C ASP A 83 1.39 -19.94 -1.61
N ALA A 84 0.38 -19.21 -1.15
CA ALA A 84 -0.99 -19.69 -1.00
C ALA A 84 -1.77 -19.69 -2.32
N LEU A 85 -1.47 -18.75 -3.23
CA LEU A 85 -2.12 -18.62 -4.55
C LEU A 85 -1.42 -19.44 -5.65
N LEU A 86 -0.23 -19.96 -5.38
CA LEU A 86 0.43 -20.87 -6.31
C LEU A 86 -0.39 -22.17 -6.42
N PRO A 87 -0.50 -22.77 -7.63
CA PRO A 87 -1.20 -24.02 -7.80
C PRO A 87 -0.62 -25.09 -6.87
N LYS A 88 -1.47 -25.70 -6.06
CA LYS A 88 -1.12 -26.82 -5.19
C LYS A 88 -1.90 -28.04 -5.60
N MET A 89 -1.22 -29.19 -5.65
CA MET A 89 -1.86 -30.47 -5.93
C MET A 89 -2.98 -30.78 -4.94
N GLN A 90 -2.83 -30.37 -3.68
CA GLN A 90 -3.86 -30.54 -2.66
C GLN A 90 -5.13 -29.77 -3.00
N ASP A 91 -5.00 -28.55 -3.55
CA ASP A 91 -6.14 -27.71 -3.95
C ASP A 91 -6.87 -28.31 -5.16
N LEU A 92 -6.11 -28.92 -6.09
CA LEU A 92 -6.69 -29.68 -7.19
C LEU A 92 -7.45 -30.91 -6.70
N LEU A 93 -6.88 -31.67 -5.76
CA LEU A 93 -7.53 -32.86 -5.20
C LEU A 93 -8.80 -32.50 -4.43
N THR A 94 -8.79 -31.42 -3.63
CA THR A 94 -9.99 -30.95 -2.93
C THR A 94 -11.06 -30.45 -3.90
N THR A 95 -10.67 -29.70 -4.94
CA THR A 95 -11.65 -29.21 -5.93
C THR A 95 -12.25 -30.36 -6.73
N LEU A 96 -11.47 -31.39 -7.07
CA LEU A 96 -11.99 -32.59 -7.74
C LEU A 96 -12.92 -33.40 -6.83
N GLU A 97 -12.60 -33.55 -5.55
CA GLU A 97 -13.45 -34.24 -4.59
C GLU A 97 -14.77 -33.48 -4.35
N ASP A 98 -14.70 -32.14 -4.27
CA ASP A 98 -15.87 -31.26 -4.22
C ASP A 98 -16.72 -31.37 -5.50
N GLU A 99 -16.12 -31.40 -6.69
CA GLU A 99 -16.85 -31.58 -7.96
C GLU A 99 -17.57 -32.94 -8.02
N VAL A 100 -16.95 -34.02 -7.55
CA VAL A 100 -17.59 -35.35 -7.50
C VAL A 100 -18.78 -35.34 -6.54
N GLN A 101 -18.61 -34.80 -5.32
CA GLN A 101 -19.69 -34.74 -4.33
C GLN A 101 -20.86 -33.85 -4.78
N ASN A 102 -20.59 -32.72 -5.45
CA ASN A 102 -21.64 -31.83 -5.96
C ASN A 102 -22.40 -32.40 -7.18
N ASN A 103 -21.78 -33.32 -7.93
CA ASN A 103 -22.45 -34.01 -9.04
C ASN A 103 -23.36 -35.14 -8.55
N ASP A 104 -23.00 -35.82 -7.46
CA ASP A 104 -23.82 -36.88 -6.86
C ASP A 104 -25.10 -36.34 -6.18
N GLU A 105 -25.05 -35.12 -5.61
CA GLU A 105 -26.23 -34.45 -5.01
C GLU A 105 -27.22 -33.90 -6.06
N ASN A 106 -26.77 -33.57 -7.28
CA ASN A 106 -27.63 -33.05 -8.36
C ASN A 106 -28.32 -34.13 -9.22
N LEU A 107 -27.90 -35.39 -9.14
CA LEU A 107 -28.46 -36.49 -9.94
C LEU A 107 -29.81 -37.03 -9.43
N ASN A 108 -30.31 -36.55 -8.29
CA ASN A 108 -31.55 -37.04 -7.68
C ASN A 108 -32.81 -36.20 -8.02
N ASN A 109 -32.72 -35.14 -8.82
CA ASN A 109 -33.84 -34.22 -9.07
C ASN A 109 -34.31 -34.05 -10.53
N GLU A 110 -33.82 -34.83 -11.50
CA GLU A 110 -34.39 -34.84 -12.87
C GLU A 110 -34.58 -36.26 -13.40
N LYS A 111 -35.75 -36.84 -13.12
CA LYS A 111 -36.29 -37.95 -13.92
C LYS A 111 -37.77 -37.70 -14.21
N THR A 112 -38.06 -37.53 -15.50
CA THR A 112 -39.32 -37.59 -16.29
C THR A 112 -39.36 -36.32 -17.14
N ILE A 113 -39.18 -36.38 -18.47
CA ILE A 113 -40.12 -36.89 -19.47
C ILE A 113 -39.35 -37.17 -20.77
N ALA A 114 -39.73 -38.25 -21.44
CA ALA A 114 -39.24 -38.70 -22.74
C ALA A 114 -39.66 -37.78 -23.89
N ASP A 115 -38.83 -37.67 -24.93
CA ASP A 115 -39.16 -38.02 -26.33
C ASP A 115 -38.21 -37.33 -27.32
N ASP A 116 -37.62 -38.17 -28.17
CA ASP A 116 -37.16 -37.97 -29.55
C ASP A 116 -36.64 -36.59 -30.00
N ASP A 117 -35.31 -36.47 -30.16
CA ASP A 117 -34.72 -36.20 -31.47
C ASP A 117 -33.17 -36.07 -31.44
N LYS A 118 -32.53 -36.71 -32.42
CA LYS A 118 -31.20 -36.42 -32.98
C LYS A 118 -29.98 -36.57 -32.06
N ILE A 119 -29.28 -37.68 -32.29
CA ILE A 119 -27.86 -37.87 -31.97
C ILE A 119 -27.06 -36.72 -32.62
N LYS A 120 -26.73 -35.69 -31.85
CA LYS A 120 -25.65 -34.75 -32.16
C LYS A 120 -24.43 -35.15 -31.35
N ALA A 121 -23.33 -35.36 -32.07
CA ALA A 121 -22.00 -35.71 -31.56
C ALA A 121 -21.65 -34.96 -30.25
N PRO A 122 -20.87 -35.58 -29.34
CA PRO A 122 -20.43 -34.92 -28.12
C PRO A 122 -19.68 -33.64 -28.51
N LYS A 123 -20.19 -32.50 -28.04
CA LYS A 123 -19.51 -31.22 -28.13
C LYS A 123 -18.16 -31.41 -27.46
N THR A 124 -17.10 -31.40 -28.27
CA THR A 124 -15.74 -31.29 -27.77
C THR A 124 -15.72 -30.14 -26.77
N HIS A 125 -15.47 -30.44 -25.50
CA HIS A 125 -15.21 -29.41 -24.52
C HIS A 125 -14.10 -28.55 -25.09
N LYS A 126 -14.38 -27.25 -25.25
CA LYS A 126 -13.44 -26.27 -25.77
C LYS A 126 -12.11 -26.49 -25.07
N SER A 127 -11.17 -27.05 -25.82
CA SER A 127 -9.79 -27.23 -25.43
C SER A 127 -9.34 -25.91 -24.83
N ILE A 128 -8.92 -25.97 -23.56
CA ILE A 128 -7.89 -25.18 -22.90
C ILE A 128 -7.73 -23.82 -23.56
N ASN A 129 -8.09 -22.74 -22.85
CA ASN A 129 -7.60 -21.41 -23.17
C ASN A 129 -6.06 -21.43 -23.08
N ILE A 130 -5.41 -21.88 -24.15
CA ILE A 130 -4.02 -21.62 -24.44
C ILE A 130 -4.02 -20.11 -24.57
N VAL A 131 -3.60 -19.45 -23.50
CA VAL A 131 -3.28 -18.04 -23.53
C VAL A 131 -2.15 -17.94 -24.54
N ASP A 132 -2.51 -17.61 -25.77
CA ASP A 132 -1.59 -17.33 -26.85
C ASP A 132 -0.65 -16.22 -26.33
N SER A 133 0.57 -16.60 -25.98
CA SER A 133 1.57 -15.73 -25.33
C SER A 133 2.09 -14.61 -26.23
N LYS A 134 1.42 -14.40 -27.38
CA LYS A 134 1.71 -13.37 -28.38
C LYS A 134 0.73 -12.20 -28.37
N LYS A 135 -0.20 -12.15 -27.42
CA LYS A 135 -0.84 -10.88 -27.04
C LYS A 135 -0.41 -10.53 -25.63
N TYR A 136 0.79 -9.95 -25.53
CA TYR A 136 0.95 -8.88 -24.56
C TYR A 136 -0.28 -7.99 -24.76
N VAL A 137 -1.13 -7.86 -23.74
CA VAL A 137 -2.04 -6.71 -23.70
C VAL A 137 -1.10 -5.54 -23.57
N ASP A 138 -0.68 -5.01 -24.71
CA ASP A 138 -0.09 -3.72 -24.81
C ASP A 138 -1.14 -2.79 -24.20
N HIS A 139 -0.92 -2.41 -22.94
CA HIS A 139 -1.58 -1.26 -22.33
C HIS A 139 -1.06 0.03 -23.03
N GLN A 140 -1.06 0.04 -24.36
CA GLN A 140 -0.59 1.13 -25.20
C GLN A 140 -1.74 2.01 -25.69
N ASP A 141 -2.99 1.54 -25.69
CA ASP A 141 -4.00 2.24 -26.53
C ASP A 141 -5.04 3.06 -25.79
N LYS A 142 -4.81 3.40 -24.52
CA LYS A 142 -5.62 4.43 -23.83
C LYS A 142 -4.77 5.37 -23.01
N GLY A 143 -3.85 6.08 -23.68
CA GLY A 143 -3.27 7.34 -23.20
C GLY A 143 -2.95 7.38 -21.70
N PHE A 144 -2.48 6.26 -21.13
CA PHE A 144 -2.15 6.22 -19.72
C PHE A 144 -0.88 7.04 -19.66
N LEU A 145 -1.03 8.27 -19.18
CA LEU A 145 -0.03 9.30 -19.10
C LEU A 145 1.14 8.81 -18.22
N LYS A 146 1.97 7.92 -18.78
CA LYS A 146 3.16 7.37 -18.15
C LYS A 146 4.02 8.58 -17.80
N ASN A 147 4.24 8.78 -16.51
CA ASN A 147 5.03 9.86 -15.93
C ASN A 147 4.35 11.23 -15.74
N LEU A 148 3.02 11.38 -15.91
CA LEU A 148 2.37 12.60 -15.45
C LEU A 148 2.16 12.62 -13.93
N PRO A 149 2.27 13.79 -13.30
CA PRO A 149 1.96 13.93 -11.89
C PRO A 149 0.48 13.62 -11.64
N SER A 150 0.21 12.84 -10.58
CA SER A 150 -1.16 12.47 -10.19
C SER A 150 -1.60 13.24 -8.95
N SER A 151 -2.77 13.86 -9.02
CA SER A 151 -3.42 14.57 -7.90
C SER A 151 -3.72 13.67 -6.70
N ARG A 152 -3.82 12.36 -6.91
CA ARG A 152 -4.05 11.36 -5.85
C ARG A 152 -2.86 11.24 -4.87
N THR A 153 -1.66 11.64 -5.29
CA THR A 153 -0.46 11.56 -4.45
C THR A 153 -0.03 12.94 -3.97
N LYS A 154 0.39 13.08 -2.70
CA LYS A 154 0.85 14.38 -2.15
C LYS A 154 2.00 15.02 -2.93
N LYS A 155 2.87 14.19 -3.52
CA LYS A 155 3.98 14.67 -4.36
C LYS A 155 3.46 15.13 -5.73
N GLY A 156 2.57 14.36 -6.35
CA GLY A 156 1.98 14.73 -7.63
C GLY A 156 1.11 15.99 -7.52
N SER A 157 0.30 16.13 -6.47
CA SER A 157 -0.50 17.34 -6.23
C SER A 157 0.37 18.59 -6.12
N LYS A 158 1.50 18.50 -5.42
CA LYS A 158 2.46 19.62 -5.32
C LYS A 158 3.08 19.99 -6.68
N ILE A 159 3.37 19.00 -7.52
CA ILE A 159 3.91 19.26 -8.87
C ILE A 159 2.86 19.93 -9.76
N ILE A 160 1.61 19.45 -9.70
CA ILE A 160 0.47 20.04 -10.41
C ILE A 160 0.29 21.50 -9.98
N GLU A 161 0.29 21.78 -8.67
CA GLU A 161 0.15 23.14 -8.15
C GLU A 161 1.23 24.10 -8.70
N ILE A 162 2.47 23.63 -8.80
CA ILE A 162 3.57 24.43 -9.38
C ILE A 162 3.33 24.69 -10.87
N GLN A 163 2.86 23.69 -11.61
CA GLN A 163 2.54 23.83 -13.03
C GLN A 163 1.36 24.79 -13.24
N GLU A 164 0.30 24.67 -12.46
CA GLU A 164 -0.87 25.55 -12.48
C GLU A 164 -0.50 27.00 -12.16
N LYS A 165 0.35 27.23 -11.15
CA LYS A 165 0.86 28.58 -10.83
C LYS A 165 1.59 29.23 -12.01
N LYS A 166 2.37 28.45 -12.77
CA LYS A 166 3.06 28.94 -13.96
C LYS A 166 2.07 29.27 -15.08
N GLN A 167 1.17 28.35 -15.40
CA GLN A 167 0.15 28.54 -16.43
C GLN A 167 -0.76 29.74 -16.11
N PHE A 168 -1.16 29.88 -14.85
CA PHE A 168 -1.96 31.02 -14.41
C PHE A 168 -1.23 32.35 -14.62
N GLY A 169 0.06 32.40 -14.30
CA GLY A 169 0.90 33.57 -14.57
C GLY A 169 0.99 33.92 -16.07
N GLU A 170 0.95 32.94 -16.96
CA GLU A 170 0.91 33.15 -18.40
C GLU A 170 -0.45 33.66 -18.88
N VAL A 171 -1.54 33.09 -18.36
CA VAL A 171 -2.92 33.53 -18.66
C VAL A 171 -3.13 34.99 -18.28
N LEU A 172 -2.64 35.41 -17.11
CA LEU A 172 -2.71 36.80 -16.68
C LEU A 172 -1.92 37.78 -17.56
N LYS A 173 -0.93 37.30 -18.33
CA LYS A 173 -0.17 38.13 -19.27
C LYS A 173 -0.89 38.29 -20.61
N ASN A 174 -1.82 37.39 -20.95
CA ASN A 174 -2.54 37.43 -22.22
C ASN A 174 -3.46 38.66 -22.31
N SER A 175 -3.26 39.50 -23.32
CA SER A 175 -4.07 40.71 -23.57
C SER A 175 -5.56 40.38 -23.74
N GLN A 176 -5.89 39.29 -24.46
CA GLN A 176 -7.27 38.88 -24.70
C GLN A 176 -7.98 38.48 -23.39
N PHE A 177 -7.26 37.83 -22.48
CA PHE A 177 -7.78 37.47 -21.16
C PHE A 177 -8.01 38.71 -20.29
N LYS A 178 -7.14 39.72 -20.38
CA LYS A 178 -7.32 41.01 -19.68
C LYS A 178 -8.52 41.81 -20.20
N GLN A 179 -8.81 41.73 -21.50
CA GLN A 179 -9.94 42.42 -22.12
C GLN A 179 -11.28 41.74 -21.78
N SER A 180 -11.37 40.43 -21.98
CA SER A 180 -12.57 39.64 -21.66
C SER A 180 -12.19 38.23 -21.20
N PRO A 181 -12.20 37.96 -19.88
CA PRO A 181 -11.78 36.66 -19.35
C PRO A 181 -12.73 35.53 -19.76
N PHE A 182 -14.05 35.81 -19.81
CA PHE A 182 -15.06 34.80 -20.18
C PHE A 182 -15.01 34.44 -21.66
N ASP A 183 -14.77 35.41 -22.56
CA ASP A 183 -14.62 35.10 -23.99
C ASP A 183 -13.32 34.35 -24.28
N ALA A 184 -12.22 34.73 -23.62
CA ALA A 184 -10.96 34.00 -23.70
C ALA A 184 -11.13 32.55 -23.25
N LEU A 185 -11.84 32.31 -22.15
CA LEU A 185 -12.15 30.97 -21.65
C LEU A 185 -13.03 30.18 -22.63
N LYS A 186 -14.10 30.80 -23.16
CA LYS A 186 -14.99 30.17 -24.14
C LYS A 186 -14.23 29.72 -25.38
N ASN A 187 -13.36 30.58 -25.91
CA ASN A 187 -12.51 30.27 -27.05
C ASN A 187 -11.51 29.15 -26.73
N ALA A 188 -10.89 29.16 -25.55
CA ALA A 188 -9.97 28.09 -25.13
C ALA A 188 -10.67 26.73 -25.04
N ILE A 189 -11.88 26.67 -24.48
CA ILE A 189 -12.70 25.45 -24.39
C ILE A 189 -13.08 24.99 -25.80
N GLN A 190 -13.55 25.89 -26.67
CA GLN A 190 -13.90 25.55 -28.05
C GLN A 190 -12.71 25.01 -28.84
N ASN A 191 -11.54 25.61 -28.71
CA ASN A 191 -10.32 25.15 -29.37
C ASN A 191 -9.89 23.76 -28.88
N ARG A 192 -10.04 23.49 -27.57
CA ARG A 192 -9.76 22.17 -27.02
C ARG A 192 -10.71 21.10 -27.57
N ILE A 193 -12.00 21.38 -27.58
CA ILE A 193 -13.01 20.45 -28.11
C ILE A 193 -12.75 20.16 -29.60
N LYS A 194 -12.40 21.19 -30.39
CA LYS A 194 -12.05 21.02 -31.81
C LYS A 194 -10.80 20.16 -32.04
N ASN A 195 -9.83 20.19 -31.12
CA ASN A 195 -8.59 19.42 -31.23
C ASN A 195 -8.70 17.98 -30.70
N GLU A 196 -9.72 17.68 -29.89
CA GLU A 196 -9.99 16.34 -29.34
C GLU A 196 -10.94 15.50 -30.22
N LEU A 197 -11.53 16.11 -31.26
CA LEU A 197 -12.31 15.46 -32.34
C LEU A 197 -11.41 15.17 -33.55
#